data_AF-A0A0R1VEQ2-F1
#
_entry.id   AF-A0A0R1VEQ2-F1
#
_cell.length_a   1.000
_cell.length_b   1.000
_cell.length_c   1.000
_cell.angle_alpha   90.00
_cell.angle_beta   90.00
_cell.angle_gamma   90.00
#
_symmetry.space_group_name_H-M   'P 1'
#
loop_
_entity.id
_entity.type
_entity.pdbx_description
1 polymer ?
#
loop_
_entity_poly.entity_id
_entity_poly.type
_entity_poly.pdbx_seq_one_letter_code
_entity_poly.pdbx_strand_id
1 'polypeptide(L)'
;MVSVLGLAGLAGYSAGYLLADRGLSSEQVLRHVINTFEANGEIIGTWIHKHPEKYPYQDSILRVYHGGFRQQVGYEILSYEFFVDRRTGTVVELQLTDSTEAK
;
A
#
# COMPACT_ATOMS: atom_id res chain seq x y z
N MET A 1 39.98 -37.06 -20.58
CA MET A 1 38.57 -36.97 -20.16
C MET A 1 38.55 -36.59 -18.69
N VAL A 2 38.48 -35.30 -18.38
CA VAL A 2 37.95 -34.76 -17.11
C VAL A 2 37.32 -33.41 -17.47
N SER A 3 36.01 -33.32 -17.32
CA SER A 3 35.21 -32.13 -17.59
C SER A 3 35.45 -31.06 -16.51
N VAL A 4 35.68 -29.81 -16.89
CA VAL A 4 35.64 -28.68 -15.95
C VAL A 4 34.18 -28.33 -15.71
N LEU A 5 33.68 -28.73 -14.54
CA LEU A 5 32.40 -28.29 -13.99
C LEU A 5 32.46 -26.80 -13.61
N GLY A 6 31.47 -26.04 -14.08
CA GLY A 6 30.55 -25.32 -13.18
C GLY A 6 31.06 -24.10 -12.41
N LEU A 7 30.54 -22.94 -12.81
CA LEU A 7 29.84 -21.97 -11.95
C LEU A 7 30.58 -21.46 -10.70
N ALA A 8 31.25 -20.31 -10.83
CA ALA A 8 31.39 -19.37 -9.71
C ALA A 8 30.37 -18.24 -9.89
N GLY A 9 29.10 -18.54 -9.59
CA GLY A 9 28.10 -17.53 -9.32
C GLY A 9 28.26 -17.06 -7.87
N LEU A 10 28.70 -15.82 -7.67
CA LEU A 10 28.52 -15.08 -6.42
C LEU A 10 28.18 -13.63 -6.77
N ALA A 11 27.07 -13.45 -7.48
CA ALA A 11 26.38 -12.16 -7.48
C ALA A 11 25.83 -11.97 -6.06
N GLY A 12 26.28 -10.90 -5.42
CA GLY A 12 26.12 -10.62 -3.99
C GLY A 12 24.69 -10.84 -3.48
N TYR A 13 24.65 -11.59 -2.36
CA TYR A 13 23.52 -11.76 -1.47
C TYR A 13 22.92 -10.39 -1.15
N SER A 14 21.86 -10.03 -1.87
CA SER A 14 21.25 -8.72 -1.77
C SER A 14 20.43 -8.63 -0.50
N ALA A 15 20.87 -7.71 0.37
CA ALA A 15 20.10 -6.92 1.32
C ALA A 15 19.17 -7.71 2.27
N GLY A 16 19.65 -7.85 3.50
CA GLY A 16 18.93 -8.24 4.71
C GLY A 16 17.41 -8.09 4.65
N TYR A 17 16.74 -9.19 4.32
CA TYR A 17 15.32 -9.41 4.54
C TYR A 17 15.07 -9.71 6.03
N LEU A 18 15.57 -8.83 6.90
CA LEU A 18 15.45 -8.92 8.36
C LEU A 18 14.71 -7.69 8.86
N LEU A 19 13.50 -7.46 8.35
CA LEU A 19 12.54 -6.57 9.00
C LEU A 19 11.48 -7.44 9.68
N ALA A 20 11.84 -7.90 10.88
CA ALA A 20 10.92 -8.51 11.81
C ALA A 20 9.94 -7.45 12.33
N ASP A 21 8.84 -7.26 11.60
CA ASP A 21 7.68 -6.51 12.07
C ASP A 21 6.46 -7.06 11.32
N ARG A 22 5.78 -8.04 11.93
CA ARG A 22 4.72 -8.86 11.31
C ARG A 22 3.39 -8.11 11.17
N GLY A 23 3.43 -6.91 10.60
CA GLY A 23 2.25 -6.21 10.09
C GLY A 23 2.06 -6.50 8.60
N LEU A 24 0.96 -6.02 8.03
CA LEU A 24 0.73 -6.04 6.59
C LEU A 24 1.77 -5.17 5.86
N SER A 25 2.10 -5.53 4.62
CA SER A 25 2.86 -4.64 3.72
C SER A 25 1.96 -3.58 3.10
N SER A 26 2.56 -2.53 2.52
CA SER A 26 1.84 -1.52 1.73
C SER A 26 1.00 -2.18 0.64
N GLU A 27 1.57 -3.14 -0.08
CA GLU A 27 0.89 -3.81 -1.19
C GLU A 27 -0.25 -4.73 -0.70
N GLN A 28 -0.13 -5.32 0.49
CA GLN A 28 -1.22 -6.08 1.09
C GLN A 28 -2.37 -5.16 1.49
N VAL A 29 -2.06 -4.02 2.11
CA VAL A 29 -3.05 -3.00 2.49
C VAL A 29 -3.74 -2.43 1.25
N LEU A 30 -2.98 -2.02 0.24
CA LEU A 30 -3.54 -1.47 -0.98
C LEU A 30 -4.50 -2.47 -1.63
N ARG A 31 -4.09 -3.73 -1.82
CA ARG A 31 -4.97 -4.75 -2.38
C ARG A 31 -6.23 -4.98 -1.54
N HIS A 32 -6.11 -4.95 -0.22
CA HIS A 32 -7.27 -5.10 0.65
C HIS A 32 -8.30 -3.96 0.45
N VAL A 33 -7.81 -2.72 0.38
CA VAL A 33 -8.64 -1.55 0.08
C VAL A 33 -9.28 -1.69 -1.29
N ILE A 34 -8.50 -1.90 -2.34
CA ILE A 34 -9.01 -2.02 -3.72
C ILE A 34 -10.09 -3.10 -3.85
N ASN A 35 -9.84 -4.31 -3.34
CA ASN A 35 -10.83 -5.40 -3.38
C ASN A 35 -12.14 -5.04 -2.65
N THR A 36 -12.08 -4.18 -1.64
CA THR A 36 -13.27 -3.71 -0.91
C THR A 36 -14.07 -2.68 -1.71
N PHE A 37 -13.39 -1.86 -2.51
CA PHE A 37 -14.00 -0.78 -3.29
C PHE A 37 -14.34 -1.15 -4.74
N GLU A 38 -13.73 -2.18 -5.31
CA GLU A 38 -14.00 -2.69 -6.67
C GLU A 38 -15.49 -3.03 -6.90
N ALA A 39 -16.23 -3.41 -5.85
CA ALA A 39 -17.66 -3.67 -5.94
C ALA A 39 -18.50 -2.43 -6.30
N ASN A 40 -17.99 -1.22 -6.08
CA ASN A 40 -18.73 0.03 -6.23
C ASN A 40 -18.49 0.73 -7.58
N GLY A 41 -17.56 0.25 -8.42
CA GLY A 41 -17.15 0.91 -9.65
C GLY A 41 -15.72 0.57 -10.06
N GLU A 42 -15.35 0.92 -11.29
CA GLU A 42 -14.04 0.58 -11.85
C GLU A 42 -12.94 1.43 -11.22
N ILE A 43 -11.90 0.77 -10.69
CA ILE A 43 -10.72 1.43 -10.16
C ILE A 43 -9.79 1.76 -11.33
N ILE A 44 -9.58 3.06 -11.58
CA ILE A 44 -8.81 3.55 -12.72
C ILE A 44 -7.38 3.98 -12.35
N GLY A 45 -7.04 3.99 -11.06
CA GLY A 45 -5.69 4.33 -10.60
C GLY A 45 -5.51 4.19 -9.10
N THR A 46 -4.28 3.92 -8.66
CA THR A 46 -3.95 3.69 -7.25
C THR A 46 -2.56 4.18 -6.92
N TRP A 47 -2.34 4.61 -5.69
CA TRP A 47 -1.01 4.90 -5.15
C TRP A 47 -0.97 4.58 -3.65
N ILE A 48 0.23 4.33 -3.13
CA ILE A 48 0.44 4.11 -1.69
C ILE A 48 1.88 4.46 -1.31
N HIS A 49 2.05 5.09 -0.15
CA HIS A 49 3.37 5.30 0.44
C HIS A 49 3.93 3.98 0.95
N LYS A 50 5.16 3.66 0.52
CA LYS A 50 5.82 2.40 0.88
C LYS A 50 6.12 2.27 2.37
N HIS A 51 6.32 3.39 3.06
CA HIS A 51 6.70 3.41 4.47
C HIS A 51 5.52 3.83 5.33
N PRO A 52 5.18 3.06 6.38
CA PRO A 52 4.10 3.43 7.28
C PRO A 52 4.49 4.66 8.10
N GLU A 53 3.53 5.54 8.30
CA GLU A 53 3.66 6.81 9.01
C GLU A 53 3.06 6.71 10.41
N LYS A 54 3.55 7.51 11.36
CA LYS A 54 2.98 7.57 12.71
C LYS A 54 1.72 8.44 12.68
N TYR A 55 0.60 7.90 13.11
CA TYR A 55 -0.68 8.59 13.13
C TYR A 55 -1.21 8.64 14.56
N PRO A 56 -1.41 9.84 15.15
CA PRO A 56 -2.04 9.98 16.46
C PRO A 56 -3.49 9.51 16.40
N TYR A 57 -3.86 8.53 17.22
CA TYR A 57 -5.22 8.00 17.29
C TYR A 57 -5.62 7.85 18.75
N GLN A 58 -6.55 8.72 19.19
CA GLN A 58 -6.97 8.82 20.59
C GLN A 58 -5.76 8.99 21.53
N ASP A 59 -5.58 8.08 22.49
CA ASP A 59 -4.48 8.06 23.45
C ASP A 59 -3.28 7.20 22.99
N SER A 60 -3.21 6.84 21.70
CA SER A 60 -2.19 5.94 21.14
C SER A 60 -1.61 6.44 19.82
N ILE A 61 -0.48 5.86 19.40
CA ILE A 61 0.14 6.14 18.09
C ILE A 61 0.06 4.88 17.24
N LEU A 62 -0.68 4.96 16.14
CA LEU A 62 -0.75 3.90 15.14
C LEU A 62 0.35 4.06 14.09
N ARG A 63 0.71 2.95 13.45
CA ARG A 63 1.53 2.97 12.24
C ARG A 63 0.60 2.70 11.07
N VAL A 64 0.35 3.71 10.25
CA VAL A 64 -0.63 3.63 9.16
C VAL A 64 0.06 3.71 7.81
N TYR A 65 -0.51 3.06 6.81
CA TYR A 65 -0.19 3.35 5.42
C TYR A 65 -1.12 4.43 4.90
N HIS A 66 -0.53 5.42 4.25
CA HIS A 66 -1.25 6.46 3.52
C HIS A 66 -1.23 6.11 2.03
N GLY A 67 -2.40 6.12 1.40
CA GLY A 67 -2.53 5.86 -0.02
C GLY A 67 -3.83 6.42 -0.55
N GLY A 68 -4.10 6.15 -1.82
CA GLY A 68 -5.32 6.58 -2.45
C GLY A 68 -5.64 5.78 -3.71
N PHE A 69 -6.88 5.91 -4.16
CA PHE A 69 -7.35 5.32 -5.39
C PHE A 69 -8.35 6.23 -6.09
N ARG A 70 -8.44 6.08 -7.41
CA ARG A 70 -9.44 6.74 -8.24
C ARG A 70 -10.44 5.72 -8.73
N GLN A 71 -11.71 6.04 -8.60
CA GLN A 71 -12.81 5.21 -9.03
C GLN A 71 -13.67 5.95 -10.03
N GLN A 72 -14.01 5.29 -11.14
CA GLN A 72 -14.98 5.79 -12.09
C GLN A 72 -16.36 5.23 -11.76
N VAL A 73 -17.30 6.13 -11.45
CA VAL A 73 -18.69 5.79 -11.17
C VAL A 73 -19.56 6.50 -12.21
N GLY A 74 -19.96 5.76 -13.25
CA GLY A 74 -20.67 6.35 -14.39
C GLY A 74 -19.77 7.32 -15.18
N TYR A 75 -20.13 8.60 -15.16
CA TYR A 75 -19.37 9.67 -15.83
C TYR A 75 -18.48 10.48 -14.87
N GLU A 76 -18.49 10.15 -13.58
CA GLU A 76 -17.73 10.86 -12.55
C GLU A 76 -16.48 10.08 -12.17
N ILE A 77 -15.39 10.82 -11.92
CA ILE A 77 -14.13 10.28 -11.39
C ILE A 77 -13.97 10.79 -9.96
N LEU A 78 -14.10 9.87 -9.00
CA LEU A 78 -13.93 10.14 -7.58
C LEU A 78 -12.51 9.74 -7.17
N SER A 79 -11.81 10.63 -6.46
CA SER A 79 -10.50 10.31 -5.88
C SER A 79 -10.65 10.14 -4.38
N TYR A 80 -10.10 9.07 -3.84
CA TYR A 80 -10.13 8.77 -2.42
C TYR A 80 -8.73 8.70 -1.87
N GLU A 81 -8.53 9.23 -0.67
CA GLU A 81 -7.34 9.05 0.13
C GLU A 81 -7.70 8.26 1.39
N PHE A 82 -6.83 7.35 1.80
CA PHE A 82 -7.06 6.47 2.94
C PHE A 82 -5.83 6.36 3.83
N PHE A 83 -6.09 6.19 5.12
CA PHE A 83 -5.12 5.82 6.14
C PHE A 83 -5.52 4.48 6.73
N VAL A 84 -4.63 3.49 6.68
CA VAL A 84 -4.93 2.12 7.11
C VAL A 84 -3.91 1.65 8.13
N ASP A 85 -4.37 1.13 9.28
CA ASP A 85 -3.49 0.55 10.30
C ASP A 85 -2.72 -0.64 9.70
N ARG A 86 -1.39 -0.53 9.70
CA ARG A 86 -0.49 -1.57 9.20
C ARG A 86 -0.66 -2.90 9.93
N ARG A 87 -1.06 -2.88 11.21
CA ARG A 87 -1.15 -4.11 12.01
C ARG A 87 -2.39 -4.93 11.66
N THR A 88 -3.52 -4.27 11.47
CA THR A 88 -4.83 -4.95 11.31
C THR A 88 -5.40 -4.86 9.90
N GLY A 89 -4.94 -3.90 9.09
CA GLY A 89 -5.58 -3.56 7.81
C GLY A 89 -6.85 -2.73 7.97
N THR A 90 -7.17 -2.26 9.17
CA THR A 90 -8.36 -1.43 9.42
C THR A 90 -8.17 -0.05 8.80
N VAL A 91 -9.13 0.39 7.99
CA VAL A 91 -9.21 1.78 7.51
C VAL A 91 -9.48 2.67 8.72
N VAL A 92 -8.49 3.48 9.08
CA VAL A 92 -8.57 4.48 10.15
C VAL A 92 -9.34 5.69 9.65
N GLU A 93 -9.08 6.08 8.41
CA GLU A 93 -9.67 7.26 7.80
C GLU A 93 -9.76 7.08 6.27
N LEU A 94 -10.85 7.60 5.69
CA LEU A 94 -11.10 7.63 4.25
C LEU A 94 -11.69 8.99 3.90
N GLN A 95 -11.06 9.70 2.98
CA GLN A 95 -11.45 11.03 2.55
C GLN A 95 -11.74 11.00 1.05
N LEU A 96 -12.86 11.62 0.64
CA LEU A 96 -13.13 11.89 -0.76
C LEU A 96 -12.44 13.20 -1.13
N THR A 97 -11.39 13.09 -1.95
CA THR A 97 -10.68 14.22 -2.53
C THR A 97 -11.33 14.55 -3.87
N ASP A 98 -12.56 15.07 -3.83
CA ASP A 98 -13.16 15.65 -5.02
C ASP A 98 -12.31 16.86 -5.42
N SER A 99 -12.05 17.04 -6.73
CA SER A 99 -11.04 17.94 -7.30
C SER A 99 -11.26 19.45 -7.08
N THR A 100 -12.02 19.83 -6.06
CA THR A 100 -12.28 21.20 -5.63
C THR A 100 -11.42 21.58 -4.41
N GLU A 101 -10.12 21.29 -4.45
CA GLU A 101 -9.17 22.08 -3.67
C GLU A 101 -8.09 22.62 -4.59
N ALA A 102 -8.21 23.93 -4.80
CA ALA A 102 -7.32 24.76 -5.58
C ALA A 102 -5.90 24.73 -5.01
N LYS A 103 -4.92 24.67 -5.92
CA LYS A 103 -3.72 25.48 -5.80
C LYS A 103 -3.24 25.95 -7.16
#